data_AF-A0AAU1AY87-F1
#
_entry.id   AF-A0AAU1AY87-F1
#
_cell.length_a   1.000
_cell.length_b   1.000
_cell.length_c   1.000
_cell.angle_alpha   90.00
_cell.angle_beta   90.00
_cell.angle_gamma   90.00
#
_symmetry.space_group_name_H-M   'P 1'
#
loop_
_entity.id
_entity.type
_entity.pdbx_description
1 polymer ?
#
loop_
_entity_poly.entity_id
_entity_poly.type
_entity_poly.pdbx_seq_one_letter_code
_entity_poly.pdbx_strand_id
1 'polypeptide(L)'
;MLRTRRKLRTATYALATMVAASASLAVGPARAADSLPSHWCYVNGVEAPPGQEVRGTSADDTILCENDVENVIIYGGGGNDNIRVKGMLIDSQVLGGEGDDTLQVNNLSPRNGNASVRGGAGNDTIITALVMGTAEHGASVYGDHGDDKITTGSVMGQPGEYERGGGQVFGNDGSDLIRTGNVDLGGRVLGGSENDVIEPKSVGAESAGIVQGGPGNDTVRGLNDTVLTIGPGYGQVDGGIGTNTCRVKHFSTGDRVRSSLANCPSTEAGPATPAAPAAQAPATPAKPAAPSSATPAKPAAPAASGSHSPR
;
A
#
# COMPACT_ATOMS: atom_id res chain seq x y z
N MET A 1 77.89 -7.23 -86.09
CA MET A 1 77.15 -7.93 -85.01
C MET A 1 76.22 -6.93 -84.34
N LEU A 2 74.91 -7.15 -84.46
CA LEU A 2 73.86 -6.37 -83.82
C LEU A 2 74.02 -6.39 -82.30
N ARG A 3 73.97 -5.23 -81.65
CA ARG A 3 73.20 -5.06 -80.39
C ARG A 3 72.94 -3.58 -80.12
N THR A 4 71.65 -3.30 -80.04
CA THR A 4 70.97 -2.01 -80.04
C THR A 4 71.16 -1.29 -78.71
N ARG A 5 71.54 -0.01 -78.77
CA ARG A 5 71.54 0.91 -77.62
C ARG A 5 70.11 1.28 -77.23
N ARG A 6 69.72 1.05 -75.97
CA ARG A 6 68.60 1.75 -75.34
C ARG A 6 69.13 2.73 -74.30
N LYS A 7 68.69 3.97 -74.45
CA LYS A 7 68.95 5.13 -73.59
C LYS A 7 68.02 5.11 -72.37
N LEU A 8 68.57 5.61 -71.25
CA LEU A 8 68.00 6.47 -70.22
C LEU A 8 66.53 6.27 -69.80
N ARG A 9 66.30 6.10 -68.50
CA ARG A 9 65.89 7.21 -67.60
C ARG A 9 65.76 6.74 -66.15
N THR A 10 66.49 7.43 -65.30
CA THR A 10 66.34 7.52 -63.85
C THR A 10 64.92 7.98 -63.52
N ALA A 11 64.21 7.27 -62.64
CA ALA A 11 62.98 7.73 -62.03
C ALA A 11 63.11 7.59 -60.51
N THR A 12 63.18 8.75 -59.88
CA THR A 12 63.11 9.04 -58.45
C THR A 12 61.87 8.41 -57.82
N TYR A 13 62.04 7.63 -56.76
CA TYR A 13 60.95 7.20 -55.89
C TYR A 13 60.60 8.37 -54.95
N ALA A 14 59.43 8.98 -55.19
CA ALA A 14 58.83 9.91 -54.25
C ALA A 14 58.12 9.11 -53.15
N LEU A 15 58.46 9.38 -51.89
CA LEU A 15 57.76 8.90 -50.71
C LEU A 15 56.30 9.41 -50.74
N ALA A 16 55.33 8.50 -50.80
CA ALA A 16 53.93 8.84 -50.60
C ALA A 16 53.66 8.91 -49.09
N THR A 17 53.52 10.12 -48.55
CA THR A 17 52.99 10.39 -47.22
C THR A 17 51.49 10.09 -47.21
N MET A 18 51.09 8.97 -46.60
CA MET A 18 49.68 8.74 -46.27
C MET A 18 49.26 9.70 -45.15
N VAL A 19 48.34 10.60 -45.45
CA VAL A 19 47.55 11.31 -44.45
C VAL A 19 46.40 10.38 -44.05
N ALA A 20 46.52 9.74 -42.88
CA ALA A 20 45.41 9.03 -42.26
C ALA A 20 44.45 10.07 -41.68
N ALA A 21 43.35 10.35 -42.40
CA ALA A 21 42.22 11.08 -41.83
C ALA A 21 41.50 10.17 -40.83
N SER A 22 41.89 10.24 -39.57
CA SER A 22 41.16 9.64 -38.45
C SER A 22 39.84 10.40 -38.29
N ALA A 23 38.76 9.89 -38.88
CA ALA A 23 37.41 10.30 -38.54
C ALA A 23 37.11 9.82 -37.12
N SER A 24 37.25 10.71 -36.14
CA SER A 24 36.77 10.49 -34.78
C SER A 24 35.24 10.45 -34.82
N LEU A 25 34.67 9.25 -34.99
CA LEU A 25 33.27 9.02 -34.68
C LEU A 25 33.13 9.15 -33.16
N ALA A 26 32.69 10.33 -32.71
CA ALA A 26 32.15 10.51 -31.38
C ALA A 26 30.83 9.73 -31.31
N VAL A 27 30.93 8.42 -31.08
CA VAL A 27 29.79 7.63 -30.64
C VAL A 27 29.53 8.09 -29.20
N GLY A 28 28.72 9.13 -29.06
CA GLY A 28 28.11 9.43 -27.76
C GLY A 28 27.41 8.18 -27.26
N PRO A 29 27.33 7.94 -25.93
CA PRO A 29 26.63 6.78 -25.41
C PRO A 29 25.22 6.77 -26.01
N ALA A 30 24.88 5.69 -26.71
CA ALA A 30 23.53 5.47 -27.17
C ALA A 30 22.65 5.48 -25.91
N ARG A 31 21.81 6.51 -25.76
CA ARG A 31 20.78 6.46 -24.74
C ARG A 31 19.89 5.28 -25.09
N ALA A 32 19.73 4.35 -24.14
CA ALA A 32 18.70 3.33 -24.26
C ALA A 32 17.39 4.07 -24.54
N ALA A 33 16.69 3.69 -25.60
CA ALA A 33 15.37 4.24 -25.86
C ALA A 33 14.48 3.88 -24.67
N ASP A 34 13.73 4.85 -24.15
CA ASP A 34 12.75 4.61 -23.09
C ASP A 34 11.81 3.48 -23.54
N SER A 35 11.48 2.58 -22.61
CA SER A 35 10.60 1.46 -22.88
C SER A 35 9.24 1.97 -23.36
N LEU A 36 8.72 1.42 -24.45
CA LEU A 36 7.43 1.83 -24.98
C LEU A 36 6.30 1.37 -24.05
N PRO A 37 5.23 2.16 -23.91
CA PRO A 37 4.02 1.75 -23.21
C PRO A 37 3.52 0.40 -23.70
N SER A 38 3.28 -0.52 -22.78
CA SER A 38 2.75 -1.84 -23.12
C SER A 38 1.73 -2.30 -22.09
N HIS A 39 0.62 -2.82 -22.62
CA HIS A 39 -0.43 -3.43 -21.82
C HIS A 39 -1.23 -4.39 -22.70
N TRP A 40 -1.92 -5.32 -22.06
CA TRP A 40 -2.98 -6.10 -22.69
C TRP A 40 -4.20 -6.09 -21.76
N CYS A 41 -4.99 -5.03 -21.91
CA CYS A 41 -6.14 -4.76 -21.05
C CYS A 41 -7.45 -4.82 -21.81
N TYR A 42 -8.53 -5.11 -21.08
CA TYR A 42 -9.91 -5.08 -21.55
C TYR A 42 -10.71 -4.17 -20.62
N VAL A 43 -11.55 -3.31 -21.20
CA VAL A 43 -12.53 -2.49 -20.49
C VAL A 43 -13.91 -3.04 -20.85
N ASN A 44 -14.64 -3.54 -19.86
CA ASN A 44 -15.96 -4.18 -20.04
C ASN A 44 -15.96 -5.29 -21.11
N GLY A 45 -14.88 -6.07 -21.15
CA GLY A 45 -14.70 -7.17 -22.11
C GLY A 45 -14.27 -6.75 -23.52
N VAL A 46 -14.10 -5.45 -23.78
CA VAL A 46 -13.57 -4.92 -25.05
C VAL A 46 -12.09 -4.61 -24.89
N GLU A 47 -11.26 -5.10 -25.81
CA GLU A 47 -9.82 -4.84 -25.77
C GLU A 47 -9.53 -3.33 -25.85
N ALA A 48 -8.75 -2.84 -24.90
CA ALA A 48 -8.33 -1.46 -24.85
C ALA A 48 -7.30 -1.19 -25.97
N PRO A 49 -7.40 -0.07 -26.69
CA PRO A 49 -6.40 0.28 -27.70
C PRO A 49 -4.98 0.35 -27.10
N PRO A 50 -3.94 -0.04 -27.85
CA PRO A 50 -2.56 0.19 -27.43
C PRO A 50 -2.30 1.68 -27.18
N GLY A 51 -1.56 2.00 -26.12
CA GLY A 51 -1.28 3.39 -25.77
C GLY A 51 -0.77 3.55 -24.34
N GLN A 52 -0.66 4.80 -23.92
CA GLN A 52 -0.23 5.18 -22.57
C GLN A 52 -1.36 5.14 -21.54
N GLU A 53 -2.60 4.94 -21.98
CA GLU A 53 -3.76 5.04 -21.11
C GLU A 53 -4.78 3.95 -21.40
N VAL A 54 -5.35 3.41 -20.34
CA VAL A 54 -6.55 2.56 -20.35
C VAL A 54 -7.57 3.27 -19.49
N ARG A 55 -8.72 3.65 -20.05
CA ARG A 55 -9.74 4.45 -19.36
C ARG A 55 -11.07 3.71 -19.34
N GLY A 56 -11.70 3.67 -18.19
CA GLY A 56 -13.14 3.43 -18.06
C GLY A 56 -13.93 4.70 -18.38
N THR A 57 -15.11 4.77 -17.81
CA THR A 57 -16.21 5.68 -18.10
C THR A 57 -16.65 6.37 -16.81
N SER A 58 -17.88 6.90 -16.77
CA SER A 58 -18.46 7.49 -15.56
C SER A 58 -19.44 6.55 -14.87
N ALA A 59 -19.44 5.27 -15.25
CA ALA A 59 -20.29 4.22 -14.70
C ALA A 59 -19.39 3.06 -14.32
N ASP A 60 -19.89 2.16 -13.46
CA ASP A 60 -19.14 0.98 -13.01
C ASP A 60 -18.50 0.21 -14.17
N ASP A 61 -17.17 0.14 -14.18
CA ASP A 61 -16.37 -0.52 -15.20
C ASP A 61 -15.64 -1.75 -14.64
N THR A 62 -15.40 -2.72 -15.51
CA THR A 62 -14.46 -3.82 -15.24
C THR A 62 -13.25 -3.68 -16.14
N ILE A 63 -12.09 -3.39 -15.57
CA ILE A 63 -10.82 -3.27 -16.28
C ILE A 63 -9.92 -4.45 -15.92
N LEU A 64 -9.57 -5.27 -16.91
CA LEU A 64 -8.76 -6.47 -16.72
C LEU A 64 -7.52 -6.45 -17.60
N CYS A 65 -6.33 -6.44 -16.99
CA CYS A 65 -5.05 -6.56 -17.66
C CYS A 65 -4.44 -7.95 -17.41
N GLU A 66 -4.26 -8.72 -18.49
CA GLU A 66 -3.84 -10.13 -18.42
C GLU A 66 -2.34 -10.32 -18.20
N ASN A 67 -1.53 -9.35 -18.64
CA ASN A 67 -0.06 -9.38 -18.62
C ASN A 67 0.53 -8.25 -17.78
N ASP A 68 1.86 -8.16 -17.79
CA ASP A 68 2.59 -7.01 -17.26
C ASP A 68 2.12 -5.71 -17.96
N VAL A 69 2.07 -4.64 -17.18
CA VAL A 69 1.70 -3.30 -17.61
C VAL A 69 2.89 -2.39 -17.38
N GLU A 70 3.37 -1.74 -18.44
CA GLU A 70 4.60 -0.96 -18.42
C GLU A 70 4.40 0.42 -19.04
N ASN A 71 4.74 1.49 -18.32
CA ASN A 71 4.55 2.90 -18.74
C ASN A 71 3.12 3.26 -19.15
N VAL A 72 2.12 2.78 -18.41
CA VAL A 72 0.68 3.01 -18.67
C VAL A 72 -0.03 3.55 -17.43
N ILE A 73 -1.03 4.40 -17.66
CA ILE A 73 -2.00 4.83 -16.66
C ILE A 73 -3.31 4.08 -16.90
N ILE A 74 -3.74 3.30 -15.93
CA ILE A 74 -5.06 2.68 -15.90
C ILE A 74 -5.94 3.54 -15.00
N TYR A 75 -7.07 4.02 -15.52
CA TYR A 75 -8.00 4.87 -14.80
C TYR A 75 -9.42 4.33 -14.91
N GLY A 76 -10.04 4.01 -13.78
CA GLY A 76 -11.43 3.55 -13.69
C GLY A 76 -12.39 4.64 -14.16
N GLY A 77 -12.30 5.82 -13.56
CA GLY A 77 -13.06 6.98 -13.97
C GLY A 77 -14.02 7.40 -12.86
N GLY A 78 -15.32 7.20 -13.07
CA GLY A 78 -16.30 7.33 -12.01
C GLY A 78 -17.23 6.12 -12.00
N GLY A 79 -17.87 5.86 -10.87
CA GLY A 79 -18.62 4.62 -10.65
C GLY A 79 -17.79 3.65 -9.81
N ASN A 80 -18.38 2.51 -9.45
CA ASN A 80 -17.70 1.52 -8.62
C ASN A 80 -16.96 0.52 -9.51
N ASP A 81 -15.67 0.76 -9.74
CA ASP A 81 -14.88 0.04 -10.72
C ASP A 81 -14.21 -1.21 -10.14
N ASN A 82 -14.05 -2.22 -10.99
CA ASN A 82 -13.25 -3.41 -10.70
C ASN A 82 -12.03 -3.45 -11.60
N ILE A 83 -10.87 -3.06 -11.06
CA ILE A 83 -9.61 -3.01 -11.81
C ILE A 83 -8.69 -4.15 -11.36
N ARG A 84 -8.33 -5.04 -12.28
CA ARG A 84 -7.46 -6.17 -12.02
C ARG A 84 -6.26 -6.20 -12.97
N VAL A 85 -5.06 -6.10 -12.41
CA VAL A 85 -3.79 -6.28 -13.12
C VAL A 85 -3.14 -7.57 -12.65
N LYS A 86 -3.12 -8.59 -13.51
CA LYS A 86 -2.56 -9.92 -13.17
C LYS A 86 -1.03 -9.92 -13.20
N GLY A 87 -0.43 -9.20 -14.14
CA GLY A 87 1.01 -9.04 -14.26
C GLY A 87 1.60 -7.99 -13.31
N MET A 88 2.88 -7.70 -13.48
CA MET A 88 3.57 -6.62 -12.76
C MET A 88 3.11 -5.25 -13.24
N LEU A 89 3.06 -4.29 -12.31
CA LEU A 89 2.86 -2.87 -12.59
C LEU A 89 4.23 -2.18 -12.62
N ILE A 90 4.76 -1.94 -13.81
CA ILE A 90 6.11 -1.43 -14.06
C ILE A 90 6.00 0.03 -14.50
N ASP A 91 6.59 0.97 -13.76
CA ASP A 91 6.58 2.40 -14.14
C ASP A 91 5.16 2.92 -14.52
N SER A 92 4.14 2.38 -13.86
CA SER A 92 2.72 2.50 -14.25
C SER A 92 1.86 2.88 -13.06
N GLN A 93 0.67 3.41 -13.35
CA GLN A 93 -0.26 3.87 -12.33
C GLN A 93 -1.62 3.22 -12.51
N VAL A 94 -2.24 2.81 -11.41
CA VAL A 94 -3.65 2.41 -11.36
C VAL A 94 -4.39 3.41 -10.50
N LEU A 95 -5.44 3.99 -11.04
CA LEU A 95 -6.29 5.00 -10.42
C LEU A 95 -7.72 4.45 -10.44
N GLY A 96 -8.37 4.30 -9.28
CA GLY A 96 -9.79 3.94 -9.20
C GLY A 96 -10.64 5.10 -9.73
N GLY A 97 -10.73 6.18 -8.97
CA GLY A 97 -11.40 7.39 -9.40
C GLY A 97 -12.43 7.85 -8.40
N GLU A 98 -13.66 8.14 -8.86
CA GLU A 98 -14.79 8.42 -7.98
C GLU A 98 -15.63 7.15 -7.81
N GLY A 99 -15.95 6.73 -6.59
CA GLY A 99 -16.76 5.55 -6.32
C GLY A 99 -16.08 4.61 -5.34
N ASP A 100 -16.79 3.57 -4.91
CA ASP A 100 -16.20 2.52 -4.07
C ASP A 100 -15.54 1.47 -4.99
N ASP A 101 -14.24 1.62 -5.25
CA ASP A 101 -13.50 0.82 -6.22
C ASP A 101 -12.88 -0.45 -5.61
N THR A 102 -12.64 -1.45 -6.46
CA THR A 102 -11.85 -2.63 -6.12
C THR A 102 -10.64 -2.74 -7.03
N LEU A 103 -9.45 -2.51 -6.45
CA LEU A 103 -8.17 -2.49 -7.16
C LEU A 103 -7.34 -3.70 -6.76
N GLN A 104 -7.19 -4.67 -7.65
CA GLN A 104 -6.32 -5.83 -7.44
C GLN A 104 -5.12 -5.81 -8.38
N VAL A 105 -3.96 -5.48 -7.84
CA VAL A 105 -2.70 -5.38 -8.57
C VAL A 105 -1.71 -6.39 -8.00
N ASN A 106 -0.82 -6.94 -8.82
CA ASN A 106 0.18 -7.89 -8.32
C ASN A 106 1.35 -7.15 -7.65
N ASN A 107 2.48 -6.97 -8.33
CA ASN A 107 3.67 -6.33 -7.77
C ASN A 107 3.87 -4.94 -8.36
N LEU A 108 4.12 -3.95 -7.50
CA LEU A 108 4.60 -2.64 -7.93
C LEU A 108 6.11 -2.73 -8.10
N SER A 109 6.60 -2.53 -9.33
CA SER A 109 8.00 -2.73 -9.70
C SER A 109 8.55 -1.52 -10.48
N PRO A 110 8.79 -0.38 -9.83
CA PRO A 110 9.43 0.77 -10.46
C PRO A 110 10.84 0.43 -10.95
N ARG A 111 11.18 0.84 -12.17
CA ARG A 111 12.49 0.68 -12.82
C ARG A 111 13.10 2.02 -13.19
N ASN A 112 12.40 2.80 -14.02
CA ASN A 112 12.85 4.13 -14.46
C ASN A 112 11.85 5.23 -14.09
N GLY A 113 10.68 4.85 -13.59
CA GLY A 113 9.62 5.72 -13.12
C GLY A 113 9.03 5.19 -11.82
N ASN A 114 7.97 5.83 -11.34
CA ASN A 114 7.27 5.37 -10.15
C ASN A 114 6.17 4.36 -10.54
N ALA A 115 5.86 3.46 -9.63
CA ALA A 115 4.68 2.60 -9.72
C ALA A 115 3.70 2.97 -8.61
N SER A 116 2.43 3.18 -8.93
CA SER A 116 1.43 3.55 -7.92
C SER A 116 0.07 2.91 -8.13
N VAL A 117 -0.64 2.71 -7.01
CA VAL A 117 -2.05 2.37 -6.97
C VAL A 117 -2.75 3.38 -6.08
N ARG A 118 -3.83 3.97 -6.56
CA ARG A 118 -4.61 5.00 -5.86
C ARG A 118 -6.09 4.63 -5.91
N GLY A 119 -6.74 4.55 -4.76
CA GLY A 119 -8.18 4.36 -4.64
C GLY A 119 -8.91 5.53 -5.29
N GLY A 120 -8.80 6.69 -4.66
CA GLY A 120 -9.39 7.93 -5.16
C GLY A 120 -10.37 8.48 -4.14
N ALA A 121 -11.61 8.72 -4.54
CA ALA A 121 -12.66 9.15 -3.64
C ALA A 121 -13.72 8.07 -3.51
N GLY A 122 -14.02 7.63 -2.29
CA GLY A 122 -14.92 6.52 -2.00
C GLY A 122 -14.26 5.55 -1.04
N ASN A 123 -14.96 4.47 -0.67
CA ASN A 123 -14.42 3.47 0.24
C ASN A 123 -13.83 2.32 -0.56
N ASP A 124 -12.54 2.41 -0.85
CA ASP A 124 -11.88 1.54 -1.80
C ASP A 124 -11.37 0.26 -1.16
N THR A 125 -11.28 -0.80 -1.96
CA THR A 125 -10.61 -2.04 -1.59
C THR A 125 -9.39 -2.24 -2.47
N ILE A 126 -8.20 -2.08 -1.89
CA ILE A 126 -6.94 -2.16 -2.60
C ILE A 126 -6.18 -3.40 -2.15
N ILE A 127 -5.81 -4.27 -3.10
CA ILE A 127 -5.06 -5.49 -2.86
C ILE A 127 -3.81 -5.50 -3.72
N THR A 128 -2.64 -5.50 -3.09
CA THR A 128 -1.34 -5.63 -3.77
C THR A 128 -0.50 -6.77 -3.20
N ALA A 129 0.26 -7.47 -4.03
CA ALA A 129 1.10 -8.58 -3.58
C ALA A 129 2.48 -8.12 -3.06
N LEU A 130 3.01 -7.01 -3.57
CA LEU A 130 4.28 -6.43 -3.13
C LEU A 130 4.35 -4.94 -3.44
N VAL A 131 4.78 -4.14 -2.46
CA VAL A 131 5.06 -2.72 -2.61
C VAL A 131 6.56 -2.51 -2.39
N MET A 132 7.33 -2.53 -3.47
CA MET A 132 8.78 -2.48 -3.41
C MET A 132 9.33 -1.36 -4.28
N GLY A 133 9.79 -0.28 -3.64
CA GLY A 133 10.48 0.81 -4.34
C GLY A 133 12.00 0.69 -4.28
N THR A 134 12.66 1.58 -5.00
CA THR A 134 14.11 1.79 -4.95
C THR A 134 14.41 3.16 -4.33
N ALA A 135 15.66 3.46 -4.04
CA ALA A 135 16.05 4.79 -3.58
C ALA A 135 15.78 5.89 -4.63
N GLU A 136 15.70 5.56 -5.91
CA GLU A 136 15.49 6.55 -6.99
C GLU A 136 14.01 6.66 -7.37
N HIS A 137 13.25 5.57 -7.20
CA HIS A 137 11.88 5.44 -7.69
C HIS A 137 10.96 4.77 -6.67
N GLY A 138 9.82 5.40 -6.38
CA GLY A 138 8.87 4.94 -5.39
C GLY A 138 7.91 3.86 -5.92
N ALA A 139 7.51 2.97 -5.01
CA ALA A 139 6.32 2.14 -5.16
C ALA A 139 5.32 2.57 -4.09
N SER A 140 4.14 3.04 -4.48
CA SER A 140 3.21 3.64 -3.53
C SER A 140 1.78 3.11 -3.67
N VAL A 141 1.12 2.91 -2.55
CA VAL A 141 -0.32 2.63 -2.49
C VAL A 141 -0.98 3.73 -1.67
N TYR A 142 -2.06 4.31 -2.18
CA TYR A 142 -2.83 5.36 -1.53
C TYR A 142 -4.30 4.93 -1.48
N GLY A 143 -4.93 4.99 -0.32
CA GLY A 143 -6.39 4.96 -0.19
C GLY A 143 -6.99 6.23 -0.79
N ASP A 144 -6.47 7.38 -0.34
CA ASP A 144 -6.88 8.75 -0.71
C ASP A 144 -8.06 9.24 0.14
N HIS A 145 -9.30 9.31 -0.33
CA HIS A 145 -10.42 9.83 0.46
C HIS A 145 -11.50 8.77 0.68
N GLY A 146 -11.75 8.41 1.94
CA GLY A 146 -12.82 7.49 2.34
C GLY A 146 -12.31 6.44 3.33
N ASP A 147 -13.20 5.54 3.77
CA ASP A 147 -12.81 4.47 4.69
C ASP A 147 -12.23 3.28 3.91
N ASP A 148 -10.93 3.31 3.62
CA ASP A 148 -10.31 2.37 2.70
C ASP A 148 -9.87 1.05 3.35
N LYS A 149 -9.87 -0.01 2.55
CA LYS A 149 -9.36 -1.33 2.92
C LYS A 149 -8.15 -1.66 2.07
N ILE A 150 -6.97 -1.45 2.64
CA ILE A 150 -5.71 -1.69 1.95
C ILE A 150 -5.10 -3.00 2.47
N THR A 151 -4.86 -3.95 1.57
CA THR A 151 -4.14 -5.19 1.87
C THR A 151 -2.94 -5.33 0.94
N THR A 152 -1.74 -5.23 1.50
CA THR A 152 -0.49 -5.40 0.75
C THR A 152 0.29 -6.63 1.23
N GLY A 153 1.16 -7.17 0.39
CA GLY A 153 2.27 -7.97 0.87
C GLY A 153 3.32 -7.10 1.57
N SER A 154 4.59 -7.46 1.43
CA SER A 154 5.66 -6.68 2.07
C SER A 154 5.75 -5.26 1.50
N VAL A 155 6.08 -4.30 2.37
CA VAL A 155 6.32 -2.90 2.04
C VAL A 155 7.79 -2.64 2.30
N MET A 156 8.57 -2.44 1.23
CA MET A 156 10.02 -2.44 1.31
C MET A 156 10.68 -1.46 0.33
N GLY A 157 11.91 -1.06 0.64
CA GLY A 157 12.74 -0.27 -0.25
C GLY A 157 13.30 0.96 0.44
N GLN A 158 14.56 1.26 0.15
CA GLN A 158 15.28 2.35 0.79
C GLN A 158 14.60 3.69 0.48
N PRO A 159 14.37 4.57 1.47
CA PRO A 159 13.81 5.89 1.20
C PRO A 159 14.78 6.65 0.30
N GLY A 160 14.24 7.18 -0.78
CA GLY A 160 15.00 8.00 -1.72
C GLY A 160 15.32 9.38 -1.19
N GLU A 161 15.94 10.20 -2.05
CA GLU A 161 16.07 11.63 -1.77
C GLU A 161 14.69 12.24 -1.48
N TYR A 162 14.59 13.05 -0.43
CA TYR A 162 13.32 13.62 0.06
C TYR A 162 12.22 12.60 0.39
N GLU A 163 12.60 11.35 0.72
CA GLU A 163 11.66 10.26 1.04
C GLU A 163 10.69 9.92 -0.09
N ARG A 164 11.06 10.22 -1.36
CA ARG A 164 10.23 9.91 -2.54
C ARG A 164 10.48 8.52 -3.14
N GLY A 165 11.48 7.80 -2.64
CA GLY A 165 11.77 6.42 -3.00
C GLY A 165 11.18 5.39 -2.02
N GLY A 166 11.45 4.12 -2.27
CA GLY A 166 11.06 3.02 -1.39
C GLY A 166 9.59 2.62 -1.52
N GLY A 167 9.20 1.61 -0.75
CA GLY A 167 7.83 1.12 -0.69
C GLY A 167 7.02 1.89 0.34
N GLN A 168 5.84 2.37 -0.05
CA GLN A 168 5.01 3.26 0.76
C GLN A 168 3.54 2.88 0.67
N VAL A 169 2.85 2.90 1.79
CA VAL A 169 1.40 2.71 1.87
C VAL A 169 0.81 3.82 2.72
N PHE A 170 -0.25 4.45 2.22
CA PHE A 170 -0.96 5.56 2.86
C PHE A 170 -2.45 5.26 2.83
N GLY A 171 -3.14 5.38 3.96
CA GLY A 171 -4.60 5.47 3.97
C GLY A 171 -5.07 6.85 3.49
N ASN A 172 -4.54 7.89 4.13
CA ASN A 172 -4.83 9.32 3.93
C ASN A 172 -6.06 9.83 4.69
N ASP A 173 -7.16 10.21 4.04
CA ASP A 173 -8.32 10.79 4.72
C ASP A 173 -9.40 9.73 4.90
N GLY A 174 -9.80 9.46 6.14
CA GLY A 174 -10.88 8.52 6.45
C GLY A 174 -10.42 7.46 7.45
N SER A 175 -11.34 6.61 7.89
CA SER A 175 -11.04 5.59 8.89
C SER A 175 -10.53 4.30 8.22
N ASP A 176 -9.22 4.23 7.99
CA ASP A 176 -8.63 3.22 7.13
C ASP A 176 -8.31 1.90 7.84
N LEU A 177 -8.39 0.80 7.08
CA LEU A 177 -7.94 -0.53 7.49
C LEU A 177 -6.78 -1.00 6.62
N ILE A 178 -5.58 -0.91 7.16
CA ILE A 178 -4.34 -1.20 6.44
C ILE A 178 -3.73 -2.51 6.97
N ARG A 179 -3.70 -3.55 6.13
CA ARG A 179 -3.05 -4.83 6.42
C ARG A 179 -1.85 -5.00 5.51
N THR A 180 -0.67 -5.21 6.09
CA THR A 180 0.54 -5.40 5.29
C THR A 180 1.28 -6.68 5.69
N GLY A 181 2.15 -7.14 4.79
CA GLY A 181 3.20 -8.09 5.11
C GLY A 181 4.26 -7.48 6.03
N ASN A 182 5.53 -7.76 5.75
CA ASN A 182 6.62 -7.14 6.50
C ASN A 182 6.80 -5.68 6.04
N VAL A 183 6.91 -4.76 6.99
CA VAL A 183 7.33 -3.38 6.74
C VAL A 183 8.82 -3.29 7.07
N ASP A 184 9.67 -3.25 6.05
CA ASP A 184 11.12 -3.44 6.22
C ASP A 184 11.96 -2.72 5.16
N LEU A 185 13.29 -2.76 5.28
CA LEU A 185 14.24 -2.18 4.32
C LEU A 185 13.94 -0.71 3.95
N GLY A 186 13.37 0.07 4.87
CA GLY A 186 12.96 1.45 4.64
C GLY A 186 11.48 1.65 4.29
N GLY A 187 10.69 0.57 4.25
CA GLY A 187 9.26 0.61 3.98
C GLY A 187 8.49 1.46 5.00
N ARG A 188 7.45 2.14 4.51
CA ARG A 188 6.64 3.07 5.29
C ARG A 188 5.16 2.76 5.14
N VAL A 189 4.45 2.73 6.26
CA VAL A 189 2.99 2.61 6.30
C VAL A 189 2.45 3.74 7.16
N LEU A 190 1.54 4.53 6.61
CA LEU A 190 0.91 5.66 7.27
C LEU A 190 -0.60 5.46 7.21
N GLY A 191 -1.27 5.58 8.35
CA GLY A 191 -2.73 5.61 8.43
C GLY A 191 -3.24 6.85 7.73
N GLY A 192 -3.04 8.00 8.34
CA GLY A 192 -3.52 9.26 7.79
C GLY A 192 -4.25 10.05 8.86
N SER A 193 -5.35 10.70 8.47
CA SER A 193 -6.24 11.40 9.38
C SER A 193 -7.43 10.52 9.74
N GLU A 194 -8.05 10.80 10.88
CA GLU A 194 -9.13 10.00 11.47
C GLU A 194 -8.62 8.72 12.13
N ASN A 195 -9.49 7.73 12.37
CA ASN A 195 -9.12 6.61 13.24
C ASN A 195 -8.75 5.40 12.40
N ASP A 196 -7.46 5.12 12.31
CA ASP A 196 -6.95 4.05 11.47
C ASP A 196 -6.71 2.74 12.25
N VAL A 197 -6.81 1.62 11.54
CA VAL A 197 -6.41 0.30 12.02
C VAL A 197 -5.30 -0.23 11.14
N ILE A 198 -4.08 -0.27 11.69
CA ILE A 198 -2.88 -0.70 10.98
C ILE A 198 -2.41 -2.05 11.53
N GLU A 199 -2.44 -3.08 10.68
CA GLU A 199 -2.12 -4.47 11.02
C GLU A 199 -0.97 -5.02 10.14
N PRO A 200 0.29 -4.62 10.36
CA PRO A 200 1.43 -5.23 9.68
C PRO A 200 1.74 -6.62 10.25
N LYS A 201 2.39 -7.47 9.45
CA LYS A 201 2.94 -8.76 9.93
C LYS A 201 4.11 -8.56 10.89
N SER A 202 5.02 -7.64 10.55
CA SER A 202 6.18 -7.25 11.35
C SER A 202 6.71 -5.88 10.89
N VAL A 203 7.46 -5.19 11.75
CA VAL A 203 8.08 -3.89 11.44
C VAL A 203 9.57 -3.95 11.74
N GLY A 204 10.42 -3.68 10.75
CA GLY A 204 11.88 -3.66 10.89
C GLY A 204 12.46 -5.00 11.33
N ALA A 205 12.02 -6.10 10.71
CA ALA A 205 12.50 -7.45 11.05
C ALA A 205 13.98 -7.65 10.70
N GLU A 206 14.43 -7.08 9.59
CA GLU A 206 15.79 -7.20 9.06
C GLU A 206 16.56 -5.88 9.11
N SER A 207 15.91 -4.75 8.82
CA SER A 207 16.54 -3.44 8.72
C SER A 207 15.71 -2.34 9.38
N ALA A 208 15.06 -1.46 8.62
CA ALA A 208 14.23 -0.38 9.15
C ALA A 208 12.84 -0.47 8.57
N GLY A 209 11.82 -0.16 9.36
CA GLY A 209 10.44 -0.08 8.89
C GLY A 209 9.72 0.93 9.75
N ILE A 210 8.82 1.70 9.15
CA ILE A 210 8.10 2.76 9.85
C ILE A 210 6.60 2.51 9.69
N VAL A 211 5.91 2.50 10.82
CA VAL A 211 4.46 2.53 10.87
C VAL A 211 4.04 3.75 11.67
N GLN A 212 3.17 4.56 11.10
CA GLN A 212 2.61 5.74 11.74
C GLN A 212 1.09 5.74 11.60
N GLY A 213 0.35 5.98 12.69
CA GLY A 213 -1.10 6.23 12.65
C GLY A 213 -1.37 7.56 11.95
N GLY A 214 -1.31 8.63 12.72
CA GLY A 214 -1.40 9.99 12.22
C GLY A 214 -2.28 10.82 13.17
N PRO A 215 -3.01 11.83 12.70
CA PRO A 215 -4.00 12.50 13.54
C PRO A 215 -5.28 11.66 13.71
N GLY A 216 -5.59 11.27 14.94
CA GLY A 216 -6.82 10.55 15.29
C GLY A 216 -6.58 9.53 16.40
N ASN A 217 -7.51 8.59 16.60
CA ASN A 217 -7.35 7.54 17.61
C ASN A 217 -7.01 6.22 16.92
N ASP A 218 -5.74 6.04 16.62
CA ASP A 218 -5.26 4.94 15.80
C ASP A 218 -5.05 3.66 16.60
N THR A 219 -5.22 2.52 15.93
CA THR A 219 -4.94 1.19 16.47
C THR A 219 -3.83 0.53 15.67
N VAL A 220 -2.68 0.28 16.29
CA VAL A 220 -1.57 -0.46 15.66
C VAL A 220 -1.34 -1.80 16.35
N ARG A 221 -1.47 -2.90 15.60
CA ARG A 221 -1.38 -4.27 16.12
C ARG A 221 -0.90 -5.26 15.07
N GLY A 222 -0.74 -6.53 15.42
CA GLY A 222 -0.39 -7.57 14.45
C GLY A 222 -1.63 -7.99 13.65
N LEU A 223 -1.41 -8.58 12.48
CA LEU A 223 -2.46 -9.16 11.63
C LEU A 223 -3.50 -9.95 12.44
N ASN A 224 -4.78 -9.71 12.16
CA ASN A 224 -5.91 -10.39 12.80
C ASN A 224 -5.92 -10.23 14.32
N ASP A 225 -5.72 -9.01 14.81
CA ASP A 225 -5.70 -8.68 16.25
C ASP A 225 -4.64 -9.47 17.04
N THR A 226 -3.47 -9.70 16.44
CA THR A 226 -2.34 -10.36 17.13
C THR A 226 -1.38 -9.34 17.75
N VAL A 227 -0.37 -9.81 18.49
CA VAL A 227 0.68 -8.92 19.01
C VAL A 227 1.69 -8.66 17.90
N LEU A 228 1.85 -7.39 17.51
CA LEU A 228 2.84 -6.98 16.53
C LEU A 228 4.25 -7.13 17.10
N THR A 229 5.15 -7.77 16.35
CA THR A 229 6.57 -7.79 16.70
C THR A 229 7.29 -6.66 15.97
N ILE A 230 7.90 -5.75 16.73
CA ILE A 230 8.84 -4.76 16.21
C ILE A 230 10.23 -5.42 16.25
N GLY A 231 10.80 -5.68 15.09
CA GLY A 231 11.99 -6.52 14.91
C GLY A 231 13.28 -5.93 15.51
N PRO A 232 14.38 -6.72 15.47
CA PRO A 232 15.70 -6.30 15.97
C PRO A 232 16.32 -5.16 15.18
N GLY A 233 15.78 -4.85 14.00
CA GLY A 233 16.13 -3.70 13.22
C GLY A 233 15.70 -2.37 13.88
N TYR A 234 15.85 -1.29 13.13
CA TYR A 234 15.33 0.03 13.48
C TYR A 234 13.84 0.15 13.13
N GLY A 235 13.03 -0.77 13.64
CA GLY A 235 11.58 -0.71 13.47
C GLY A 235 10.99 0.40 14.35
N GLN A 236 10.17 1.27 13.76
CA GLN A 236 9.49 2.37 14.43
C GLN A 236 7.98 2.20 14.31
N VAL A 237 7.29 2.28 15.43
CA VAL A 237 5.83 2.39 15.49
C VAL A 237 5.48 3.67 16.22
N ASP A 238 4.68 4.53 15.58
CA ASP A 238 4.19 5.77 16.17
C ASP A 238 2.68 5.84 16.01
N GLY A 239 1.95 6.02 17.12
CA GLY A 239 0.50 6.22 17.05
C GLY A 239 0.12 7.56 16.43
N GLY A 240 0.99 8.57 16.44
CA GLY A 240 0.65 9.92 15.99
C GLY A 240 -0.13 10.73 17.03
N ILE A 241 -0.86 11.76 16.59
CA ILE A 241 -1.56 12.70 17.47
C ILE A 241 -2.94 12.15 17.79
N GLY A 242 -3.20 11.84 19.07
CA GLY A 242 -4.53 11.51 19.58
C GLY A 242 -4.48 10.42 20.64
N THR A 243 -5.59 9.70 20.85
CA THR A 243 -5.69 8.64 21.86
C THR A 243 -5.53 7.28 21.23
N ASN A 244 -4.28 6.95 20.89
CA ASN A 244 -3.97 5.73 20.14
C ASN A 244 -3.93 4.50 21.04
N THR A 245 -4.03 3.31 20.44
CA THR A 245 -3.87 2.02 21.10
C THR A 245 -2.90 1.13 20.35
N CYS A 246 -1.93 0.55 21.07
CA CYS A 246 -0.93 -0.34 20.48
C CYS A 246 -0.91 -1.71 21.15
N ARG A 247 -0.90 -2.75 20.32
CA ARG A 247 -0.64 -4.12 20.77
C ARG A 247 0.65 -4.64 20.15
N VAL A 248 1.77 -4.23 20.75
CA VAL A 248 3.12 -4.44 20.21
C VAL A 248 4.04 -5.10 21.24
N LYS A 249 5.09 -5.77 20.76
CA LYS A 249 6.25 -6.22 21.55
C LYS A 249 7.54 -5.89 20.81
N HIS A 250 8.55 -5.47 21.55
CA HIS A 250 9.89 -5.31 21.00
C HIS A 250 10.58 -6.67 20.89
N PHE A 251 11.30 -6.88 19.80
CA PHE A 251 12.28 -7.95 19.72
C PHE A 251 13.53 -7.55 20.51
N SER A 252 13.88 -8.34 21.53
CA SER A 252 15.08 -8.12 22.34
C SER A 252 16.06 -9.27 22.16
N THR A 253 17.31 -8.96 21.84
CA THR A 253 18.44 -9.90 21.89
C THR A 253 19.19 -9.85 23.23
N GLY A 254 18.58 -9.27 24.27
CA GLY A 254 19.21 -9.04 25.57
C GLY A 254 19.43 -7.54 25.81
N ASP A 255 20.64 -7.05 25.53
CA ASP A 255 21.10 -5.74 26.03
C ASP A 255 20.75 -4.53 25.13
N ARG A 256 20.14 -4.74 23.96
CA ARG A 256 19.83 -3.66 23.01
C ARG A 256 18.48 -3.85 22.35
N VAL A 257 17.57 -2.91 22.62
CA VAL A 257 16.36 -2.68 21.83
C VAL A 257 16.69 -1.57 20.83
N ARG A 258 16.64 -1.88 19.53
CA ARG A 258 16.88 -0.90 18.44
C ARG A 258 15.57 -0.35 17.86
N SER A 259 14.45 -0.92 18.27
CA SER A 259 13.12 -0.49 17.87
C SER A 259 12.59 0.62 18.78
N SER A 260 11.67 1.41 18.25
CA SER A 260 11.02 2.52 18.95
C SER A 260 9.50 2.39 18.90
N LEU A 261 8.86 2.85 19.98
CA LEU A 261 7.42 3.01 20.10
C LEU A 261 7.14 4.42 20.62
N ALA A 262 6.29 5.18 19.94
CA ALA A 262 5.92 6.54 20.30
C ALA A 262 4.41 6.75 20.21
N ASN A 263 3.89 7.70 21.00
CA ASN A 263 2.48 8.15 21.04
C ASN A 263 1.43 7.04 20.99
N CYS A 264 1.77 5.87 21.54
CA CYS A 264 0.93 4.69 21.45
C CYS A 264 1.15 3.84 22.69
N PRO A 265 0.27 3.97 23.71
CA PRO A 265 0.33 3.16 24.91
C PRO A 265 0.29 1.67 24.52
N SER A 266 1.35 0.93 24.84
CA SER A 266 1.37 -0.51 24.61
C SER A 266 0.62 -1.23 25.72
N THR A 267 -0.37 -2.03 25.36
CA THR A 267 -0.76 -3.15 26.23
C THR A 267 0.27 -4.24 25.98
N GLU A 268 1.38 -4.24 26.72
CA GLU A 268 2.32 -5.35 26.70
C GLU A 268 1.55 -6.60 27.14
N ALA A 269 1.18 -7.44 26.18
CA ALA A 269 0.62 -8.75 26.50
C ALA A 269 1.77 -9.56 27.10
N GLY A 270 1.94 -9.47 28.42
CA GLY A 270 2.62 -10.52 29.18
C GLY A 270 2.07 -11.87 28.73
N PRO A 271 2.90 -12.94 28.70
CA PRO A 271 2.49 -14.23 28.16
C PRO A 271 1.15 -14.62 28.78
N ALA A 272 0.10 -14.68 27.95
CA ALA A 272 -1.22 -15.07 28.38
C ALA A 272 -1.07 -16.45 29.01
N THR A 273 -1.15 -16.51 30.33
CA THR A 273 -1.29 -17.78 31.03
C THR A 273 -2.59 -18.36 30.51
N PRO A 274 -2.60 -19.59 29.95
CA PRO A 274 -3.84 -20.19 29.50
C PRO A 274 -4.83 -20.12 30.66
N ALA A 275 -5.94 -19.40 30.47
CA ALA A 275 -7.01 -19.39 31.46
C ALA A 275 -7.42 -20.85 31.65
N ALA A 276 -7.15 -21.38 32.85
CA ALA A 276 -7.62 -22.70 33.22
C ALA A 276 -9.13 -22.75 32.95
N PRO A 277 -9.65 -23.84 32.36
CA PRO A 277 -11.09 -23.96 32.12
C PRO A 277 -11.83 -23.68 33.43
N ALA A 278 -12.75 -22.73 33.41
CA ALA A 278 -13.55 -22.41 34.57
C ALA A 278 -14.25 -23.68 35.04
N ALA A 279 -13.83 -24.20 36.21
CA ALA A 279 -14.51 -25.30 36.85
C ALA A 279 -15.94 -24.85 37.14
N GLN A 280 -16.91 -25.52 36.53
CA GLN A 280 -18.32 -25.32 36.80
C GLN A 280 -18.56 -25.57 38.30
N ALA A 281 -18.93 -24.53 39.03
CA ALA A 281 -19.39 -24.67 40.40
C ALA A 281 -20.70 -25.49 40.40
N PRO A 282 -20.84 -26.50 41.28
CA PRO A 282 -22.06 -27.30 41.33
C PRO A 282 -23.26 -26.44 41.76
N ALA A 283 -24.34 -26.57 40.99
CA ALA A 283 -25.60 -25.88 41.22
C ALA A 283 -26.16 -26.20 42.62
N THR A 284 -26.47 -25.16 43.40
CA THR A 284 -27.19 -25.28 44.67
C THR A 284 -28.70 -25.38 44.41
N PRO A 285 -29.45 -26.24 45.13
CA PRO A 285 -30.89 -26.38 44.91
C PRO A 285 -31.66 -25.15 45.40
N ALA A 286 -32.61 -24.70 44.59
CA ALA A 286 -33.51 -23.58 44.90
C ALA A 286 -34.41 -23.88 46.11
N LYS A 287 -34.54 -22.88 47.01
CA LYS A 287 -35.46 -22.88 48.15
C LYS A 287 -36.83 -22.32 47.72
N PRO A 288 -37.98 -22.89 48.14
CA PRO A 288 -39.30 -22.40 47.73
C PRO A 288 -39.65 -21.03 48.29
N ALA A 289 -40.31 -20.22 47.48
CA ALA A 289 -40.81 -18.88 47.81
C ALA A 289 -42.00 -18.93 48.79
N ALA A 290 -42.01 -18.00 49.75
CA ALA A 290 -43.13 -17.73 50.64
C ALA A 290 -43.97 -16.54 50.10
N PRO A 291 -45.28 -16.45 50.44
CA PRO A 291 -46.22 -15.55 49.74
C PRO A 291 -46.11 -14.09 50.21
N SER A 292 -46.36 -13.17 49.27
CA SER A 292 -46.43 -11.74 49.49
C SER A 292 -47.70 -11.33 50.25
N SER A 293 -47.54 -10.53 51.31
CA SER A 293 -48.63 -9.82 51.96
C SER A 293 -48.92 -8.51 51.20
N ALA A 294 -50.18 -8.36 50.79
CA ALA A 294 -50.71 -7.21 50.08
C ALA A 294 -50.95 -6.02 51.03
N THR A 295 -50.54 -4.82 50.60
CA THR A 295 -50.89 -3.55 51.23
C THR A 295 -52.20 -3.02 50.62
N PRO A 296 -53.18 -2.52 51.39
CA PRO A 296 -54.47 -2.07 50.84
C PRO A 296 -54.37 -0.66 50.22
N ALA A 297 -54.84 -0.51 48.99
CA ALA A 297 -55.03 0.79 48.34
C ALA A 297 -56.42 1.39 48.69
N LYS A 298 -56.41 2.70 48.96
CA LYS A 298 -57.53 3.54 49.41
C LYS A 298 -58.54 3.84 48.26
N PRO A 299 -59.84 4.05 48.54
CA PRO A 299 -60.90 4.06 47.52
C PRO A 299 -60.98 5.32 46.65
N ALA A 300 -61.47 5.11 45.43
CA ALA A 300 -61.70 6.08 44.37
C ALA A 300 -62.89 7.02 44.63
N ALA A 301 -62.81 8.24 44.08
CA ALA A 301 -63.93 9.17 43.93
C ALA A 301 -64.48 9.14 42.48
N PRO A 302 -65.78 9.39 42.25
CA PRO A 302 -66.46 9.02 41.02
C PRO A 302 -66.51 10.12 39.94
N ALA A 303 -66.87 9.66 38.74
CA ALA A 303 -66.85 10.32 37.44
C ALA A 303 -67.83 11.51 37.27
N ALA A 304 -67.47 12.41 36.36
CA ALA A 304 -68.41 13.32 35.70
C ALA A 304 -68.11 13.37 34.19
N SER A 305 -69.20 13.36 33.42
CA SER A 305 -69.33 13.18 31.97
C SER A 305 -69.31 14.50 31.18
N GLY A 306 -68.65 14.46 30.01
CA GLY A 306 -69.10 14.94 28.68
C GLY A 306 -69.62 16.37 28.45
N SER A 307 -68.94 17.10 27.53
CA SER A 307 -69.49 17.93 26.42
C SER A 307 -68.34 18.74 25.79
N HIS A 308 -67.87 18.50 24.56
CA HIS A 308 -68.32 19.06 23.27
C HIS A 308 -68.83 20.52 23.31
N SER A 309 -68.04 21.49 22.81
CA SER A 309 -68.25 22.22 21.53
C SER A 309 -67.25 23.38 21.32
N PRO A 310 -66.96 23.80 20.07
CA PRO A 310 -65.94 24.80 19.73
C PRO A 310 -66.50 26.22 19.53
N ARG A 311 -65.61 27.21 19.53
CA ARG A 311 -65.72 28.47 18.79
C ARG A 311 -64.34 28.92 18.34
#